data_AF-A0A8T5QFL5-F1
#
_entry.id   AF-A0A8T5QFL5-F1
#
_cell.length_a   1.000
_cell.length_b   1.000
_cell.length_c   1.000
_cell.angle_alpha   90.00
_cell.angle_beta   90.00
_cell.angle_gamma   90.00
#
_symmetry.space_group_name_H-M   'P 1'
#
loop_
_entity.id
_entity.type
_entity.pdbx_description
1 polymer ?
#
loop_
_entity_poly.entity_id
_entity_poly.type
_entity_poly.pdbx_seq_one_letter_code
_entity_poly.pdbx_strand_id
1 'polypeptide(L)'
;MADPRSKKISVLIFLFAIFIMLVVVTAGWIYRMYTEQTAYSEERTLATFECSRYYYVIHPDTVSYVDGTLYFEIENTLGSDIPSIMVESAVETKEVSIGLTQGIAQPVSLEMVVEDWVLVYPRGCKDVNFKNLTFEPK
;
A
#
# COMPACT_ATOMS: atom_id res chain seq x y z
N MET A 1 56.34 -41.68 -4.28
CA MET A 1 55.12 -42.23 -3.64
C MET A 1 54.64 -41.23 -2.60
N ALA A 2 53.46 -40.65 -2.78
CA ALA A 2 52.92 -39.70 -1.82
C ALA A 2 52.38 -40.45 -0.58
N ASP A 3 52.84 -40.06 0.59
CA ASP A 3 52.48 -40.64 1.89
C ASP A 3 50.94 -40.59 2.10
N PRO A 4 50.27 -41.72 2.40
CA PRO A 4 48.82 -41.78 2.57
C PRO A 4 48.26 -40.86 3.68
N ARG A 5 49.09 -40.40 4.63
CA ARG A 5 48.66 -39.43 5.66
C ARG A 5 48.53 -38.01 5.14
N SER A 6 49.37 -37.60 4.19
CA SER A 6 49.36 -36.24 3.59
C SER A 6 48.08 -35.96 2.81
N LYS A 7 47.57 -36.97 2.08
CA LYS A 7 46.33 -36.85 1.30
C LYS A 7 45.09 -36.58 2.17
N LYS A 8 45.01 -37.22 3.35
CA LYS A 8 43.88 -37.03 4.27
C LYS A 8 43.84 -35.62 4.86
N ILE A 9 45.01 -35.06 5.18
CA ILE A 9 45.14 -33.70 5.70
C ILE A 9 44.75 -32.67 4.62
N SER A 10 45.19 -32.86 3.38
CA SER A 10 44.84 -31.98 2.27
C SER A 10 43.33 -31.97 1.96
N VAL A 11 42.68 -33.14 1.99
CA VAL A 11 41.21 -33.24 1.80
C VAL A 11 40.46 -32.53 2.93
N LEU A 12 40.91 -32.67 4.18
CA LEU A 12 40.33 -31.97 5.32
C LEU A 12 40.41 -30.44 5.19
N ILE A 13 41.56 -29.92 4.76
CA ILE A 13 41.76 -28.47 4.53
C ILE A 13 40.84 -27.97 3.42
N PHE A 14 40.71 -28.73 2.32
CA PHE A 14 39.85 -28.37 1.21
C PHE A 14 38.36 -28.34 1.60
N LEU A 15 37.89 -29.36 2.32
CA LEU A 15 36.52 -29.40 2.83
C LEU A 15 36.22 -28.24 3.80
N PHE A 16 37.19 -27.89 4.64
CA PHE A 16 37.06 -26.76 5.55
C PHE A 16 36.97 -25.42 4.80
N ALA A 17 37.75 -25.25 3.73
CA ALA A 17 37.66 -24.06 2.89
C ALA A 17 36.30 -23.94 2.17
N ILE A 18 35.76 -25.04 1.66
CA ILE A 18 34.40 -25.06 1.07
C ILE A 18 33.36 -24.70 2.13
N PHE A 19 33.47 -25.25 3.34
CA PHE A 19 32.53 -24.94 4.41
C PHE A 19 32.53 -23.45 4.76
N ILE A 20 33.72 -22.84 4.92
CA ILE A 20 33.84 -21.39 5.15
C ILE A 20 33.19 -20.59 4.01
N MET A 21 33.47 -20.97 2.76
CA MET A 21 32.89 -20.30 1.59
C MET A 21 31.35 -20.35 1.63
N LEU A 22 30.79 -21.51 1.99
CA LEU A 22 29.35 -21.72 2.09
C LEU A 22 28.74 -20.87 3.20
N VAL A 23 29.39 -20.79 4.36
CA VAL A 23 28.96 -19.90 5.46
C VAL A 23 28.93 -18.44 5.00
N VAL A 24 29.98 -17.95 4.34
CA VAL A 24 30.04 -16.55 3.87
C VAL A 24 28.92 -16.25 2.87
N VAL A 25 28.68 -17.16 1.91
CA VAL A 25 27.60 -16.99 0.92
C VAL A 25 26.23 -16.96 1.61
N THR A 26 25.97 -17.88 2.55
CA THR A 26 24.70 -17.89 3.28
C THR A 26 24.51 -16.65 4.15
N ALA A 27 25.57 -16.17 4.81
CA ALA A 27 25.53 -14.94 5.60
C ALA A 27 25.24 -13.72 4.72
N GLY A 28 25.86 -13.63 3.54
CA GLY A 28 25.58 -12.57 2.57
C GLY A 28 24.14 -12.60 2.06
N TRP A 29 23.59 -13.81 1.82
CA TRP A 29 22.20 -13.97 1.39
C TRP A 29 21.20 -13.58 2.49
N ILE A 30 21.44 -13.99 3.74
CA ILE A 30 20.62 -13.60 4.90
C ILE A 30 20.66 -12.10 5.12
N TYR A 31 21.84 -11.48 5.03
CA TYR A 31 21.99 -10.03 5.17
C TYR A 31 21.17 -9.28 4.11
N ARG A 32 21.25 -9.72 2.85
CA ARG A 32 20.45 -9.12 1.77
C ARG A 32 18.94 -9.25 2.02
N MET A 33 18.47 -10.45 2.39
CA MET A 33 17.06 -10.68 2.73
C MET A 33 16.59 -9.79 3.88
N TYR A 34 17.43 -9.63 4.91
CA TYR A 34 17.12 -8.75 6.05
C TYR A 34 16.98 -7.30 5.62
N THR A 35 17.94 -6.77 4.85
CA THR A 35 17.91 -5.37 4.37
C THR A 35 16.73 -5.07 3.46
N GLU A 36 16.33 -6.03 2.61
CA GLU A 36 15.16 -5.87 1.75
C GLU A 36 13.88 -5.87 2.60
N GLN A 37 13.69 -6.82 3.53
CA GLN A 37 12.47 -6.92 4.32
C GLN A 37 12.25 -5.76 5.31
N THR A 38 13.31 -5.22 5.94
CA THR A 38 13.14 -4.12 6.90
C THR A 38 12.63 -2.85 6.24
N ALA A 39 13.14 -2.51 5.05
CA ALA A 39 12.69 -1.33 4.31
C ALA A 39 11.23 -1.45 3.87
N TYR A 40 10.83 -2.62 3.34
CA TYR A 40 9.45 -2.88 2.94
C TYR A 40 8.46 -2.89 4.11
N SER A 41 8.90 -3.34 5.30
CA SER A 41 8.05 -3.41 6.49
C SER A 41 7.80 -2.04 7.10
N GLU A 42 8.82 -1.18 7.19
CA GLU A 42 8.68 0.13 7.82
C GLU A 42 7.78 1.07 7.00
N GLU A 43 7.95 1.14 5.68
CA GLU A 43 7.13 2.01 4.81
C GLU A 43 5.65 1.63 4.85
N ARG A 44 5.33 0.33 4.72
CA ARG A 44 3.93 -0.13 4.79
C ARG A 44 3.32 0.08 6.17
N THR A 45 4.11 -0.10 7.24
CA THR A 45 3.63 0.10 8.60
C THR A 45 3.32 1.57 8.86
N LEU A 46 4.21 2.49 8.46
CA LEU A 46 4.00 3.93 8.57
C LEU A 46 2.77 4.39 7.78
N ALA A 47 2.64 3.96 6.52
CA ALA A 47 1.48 4.26 5.70
C ALA A 47 0.17 3.73 6.32
N THR A 48 0.20 2.52 6.90
CA THR A 48 -0.95 1.95 7.60
C THR A 48 -1.36 2.80 8.80
N PHE A 49 -0.39 3.27 9.60
CA PHE A 49 -0.67 4.16 10.73
C PHE A 49 -1.21 5.52 10.30
N GLU A 50 -0.68 6.13 9.23
CA GLU A 50 -1.21 7.39 8.70
C GLU A 50 -2.66 7.23 8.24
N CYS A 51 -2.95 6.18 7.47
CA CYS A 51 -4.29 5.92 6.95
C CYS A 51 -5.30 5.48 8.03
N SER A 52 -4.81 4.88 9.13
CA SER A 52 -5.64 4.55 10.29
C SER A 52 -6.14 5.77 11.06
N ARG A 53 -5.63 6.97 10.77
CA ARG A 53 -6.08 8.24 11.38
C ARG A 53 -7.27 8.85 10.65
N TYR A 54 -7.66 8.34 9.50
CA TYR A 54 -8.77 8.87 8.71
C TYR A 54 -9.98 7.97 8.82
N TYR A 55 -11.08 8.50 9.35
CA TYR A 55 -12.36 7.80 9.42
C TYR A 55 -13.43 8.63 8.74
N TYR A 56 -13.82 8.21 7.54
CA TYR A 56 -14.80 8.91 6.74
C TYR A 56 -15.96 8.00 6.35
N VAL A 57 -17.10 8.62 6.12
CA VAL A 57 -18.32 7.98 5.62
C VAL A 57 -18.74 8.71 4.36
N ILE A 58 -19.21 7.96 3.38
CA ILE A 58 -19.88 8.50 2.19
C ILE A 58 -21.34 8.14 2.35
N HIS A 59 -22.21 9.15 2.30
CA HIS A 59 -23.65 9.00 2.52
C HIS A 59 -24.29 8.37 1.27
N PRO A 60 -24.69 7.08 1.29
CA PRO A 60 -25.05 6.34 0.06
C PRO A 60 -26.25 6.93 -0.69
N ASP A 61 -27.13 7.62 0.03
CA ASP A 61 -28.33 8.28 -0.48
C ASP A 61 -28.03 9.57 -1.27
N THR A 62 -26.84 10.14 -1.09
CA THR A 62 -26.38 11.34 -1.81
C THR A 62 -25.63 10.99 -3.10
N VAL A 63 -25.30 9.72 -3.28
CA VAL A 63 -24.47 9.22 -4.38
C VAL A 63 -25.30 9.20 -5.67
N SER A 64 -24.89 9.99 -6.66
CA SER A 64 -25.55 10.03 -7.97
C SER A 64 -24.56 10.32 -9.10
N TYR A 65 -24.87 9.82 -10.31
CA TYR A 65 -24.08 10.05 -11.50
C TYR A 65 -25.00 10.58 -12.61
N VAL A 66 -24.79 11.82 -13.04
CA VAL A 66 -25.65 12.51 -14.00
C VAL A 66 -24.76 13.31 -14.96
N ASP A 67 -25.00 13.16 -16.27
CA ASP A 67 -24.31 13.92 -17.33
C ASP A 67 -22.78 13.91 -17.22
N GLY A 68 -22.19 12.76 -16.88
CA GLY A 68 -20.74 12.63 -16.74
C GLY A 68 -20.16 13.18 -15.44
N THR A 69 -21.02 13.61 -14.50
CA THR A 69 -20.61 14.16 -13.21
C THR A 69 -21.05 13.25 -12.07
N LEU A 70 -20.09 12.92 -11.22
CA LEU A 70 -20.28 12.17 -9.98
C LEU A 70 -20.55 13.13 -8.83
N TYR A 71 -21.64 12.89 -8.12
CA TYR A 71 -22.05 13.62 -6.93
C TYR A 71 -22.12 12.68 -5.73
N PHE A 72 -21.57 13.09 -4.61
CA PHE A 72 -21.73 12.40 -3.32
C PHE A 72 -21.39 13.35 -2.17
N GLU A 73 -21.89 13.03 -0.99
CA GLU A 73 -21.53 13.70 0.25
C GLU A 73 -20.60 12.82 1.07
N ILE A 74 -19.52 13.41 1.55
CA ILE A 74 -18.51 12.74 2.37
C ILE A 74 -18.35 13.49 3.69
N GLU A 75 -18.26 12.74 4.78
CA GLU A 75 -18.10 13.26 6.13
C GLU A 75 -16.88 12.61 6.80
N ASN A 76 -16.02 13.43 7.38
CA ASN A 76 -14.96 12.95 8.27
C ASN A 76 -15.55 12.70 9.67
N THR A 77 -15.92 11.47 9.96
CA THR A 77 -16.57 11.09 11.23
C THR A 77 -15.62 11.12 12.43
N LEU A 78 -14.33 10.83 12.22
CA LEU A 78 -13.36 10.74 13.31
C LEU A 78 -11.91 10.89 12.81
N GLY A 79 -11.02 11.31 13.70
CA GLY A 79 -9.59 11.31 13.45
C GLY A 79 -9.07 12.66 12.96
N SER A 80 -8.09 12.65 12.07
CA SER A 80 -7.46 13.88 11.55
C SER A 80 -8.21 14.43 10.34
N ASP A 81 -8.11 15.74 10.10
CA ASP A 81 -8.65 16.38 8.90
C ASP A 81 -8.05 15.74 7.63
N ILE A 82 -8.90 15.51 6.63
CA ILE A 82 -8.50 14.90 5.36
C ILE A 82 -8.26 16.02 4.33
N PRO A 83 -7.01 16.33 3.95
CA PRO A 83 -6.73 17.47 3.08
C PRO A 83 -7.22 17.24 1.64
N SER A 84 -7.03 16.02 1.14
CA SER A 84 -7.48 15.60 -0.18
C SER A 84 -7.89 14.14 -0.22
N ILE A 85 -8.83 13.84 -1.11
CA ILE A 85 -9.28 12.49 -1.43
C ILE A 85 -8.91 12.15 -2.87
N MET A 86 -8.73 10.88 -3.14
CA MET A 86 -8.60 10.30 -4.46
C MET A 86 -9.93 9.64 -4.82
N VAL A 87 -10.39 9.88 -6.03
CA VAL A 87 -11.55 9.24 -6.64
C VAL A 87 -11.07 8.48 -7.87
N GLU A 88 -11.16 7.16 -7.85
CA GLU A 88 -10.67 6.28 -8.91
C GLU A 88 -11.83 5.49 -9.53
N SER A 89 -11.88 5.44 -10.86
CA SER A 89 -12.73 4.54 -11.63
C SER A 89 -11.87 3.57 -12.46
N ALA A 90 -12.52 2.73 -13.26
CA ALA A 90 -11.84 1.83 -14.20
C ALA A 90 -10.96 2.58 -15.23
N VAL A 91 -11.27 3.84 -15.53
CA VAL A 91 -10.68 4.58 -16.65
C VAL A 91 -9.75 5.69 -16.20
N GLU A 92 -10.02 6.32 -15.05
CA GLU A 92 -9.25 7.45 -14.58
C GLU A 92 -9.18 7.57 -13.04
N THR A 93 -8.26 8.40 -12.57
CA THR A 93 -8.11 8.74 -11.16
C THR A 93 -7.98 10.24 -11.02
N LYS A 94 -8.76 10.85 -10.12
CA LYS A 94 -8.72 12.28 -9.83
C LYS A 94 -8.47 12.53 -8.35
N GLU A 95 -7.70 13.57 -8.06
CA GLU A 95 -7.51 14.09 -6.71
C GLU A 95 -8.46 15.27 -6.49
N VAL A 96 -9.16 15.29 -5.36
CA VAL A 96 -10.05 16.39 -4.95
C VAL A 96 -9.55 16.98 -3.64
N SER A 97 -9.14 18.23 -3.69
CA SER A 97 -8.72 19.01 -2.50
C SER A 97 -9.95 19.61 -1.82
N ILE A 98 -10.40 18.99 -0.74
CA ILE A 98 -11.66 19.36 -0.05
C ILE A 98 -11.46 19.85 1.38
N GLY A 99 -10.33 19.53 2.04
CA GLY A 99 -10.10 19.96 3.42
C GLY A 99 -11.23 19.52 4.36
N LEU A 100 -11.49 18.22 4.42
CA LEU A 100 -12.55 17.59 5.20
C LEU A 100 -12.28 17.69 6.69
N THR A 101 -12.95 18.63 7.34
CA THR A 101 -12.91 18.82 8.79
C THR A 101 -13.79 17.78 9.51
N GLN A 102 -13.35 17.34 10.68
CA GLN A 102 -14.11 16.39 11.50
C GLN A 102 -15.54 16.88 11.80
N GLY A 103 -16.52 16.00 11.59
CA GLY A 103 -17.95 16.21 11.89
C GLY A 103 -18.68 17.10 10.89
N ILE A 104 -18.03 17.47 9.77
CA ILE A 104 -18.64 18.27 8.71
C ILE A 104 -18.79 17.40 7.47
N ALA A 105 -20.04 17.20 7.06
CA ALA A 105 -20.35 16.60 5.79
C ALA A 105 -20.17 17.65 4.68
N GLN A 106 -19.48 17.28 3.60
CA GLN A 106 -19.20 18.15 2.47
C GLN A 106 -19.65 17.50 1.17
N PRO A 107 -20.41 18.23 0.32
CA PRO A 107 -20.77 17.74 -1.00
C PRO A 107 -19.56 17.82 -1.94
N VAL A 108 -19.36 16.76 -2.72
CA VAL A 108 -18.35 16.65 -3.76
C VAL A 108 -19.04 16.49 -5.10
N SER A 109 -18.60 17.27 -6.08
CA SER A 109 -19.02 17.19 -7.48
C SER A 109 -17.77 17.08 -8.34
N LEU A 110 -17.68 16.00 -9.10
CA LEU A 110 -16.51 15.69 -9.91
C LEU A 110 -16.94 15.20 -11.28
N GLU A 111 -16.60 15.95 -12.33
CA GLU A 111 -16.70 15.44 -13.70
C GLU A 111 -15.75 14.26 -13.85
N MET A 112 -16.24 13.06 -14.13
CA MET A 112 -15.40 11.89 -14.37
C MET A 112 -16.16 10.79 -15.13
N VAL A 113 -15.43 9.93 -15.83
CA VAL A 113 -15.98 8.75 -16.50
C VAL A 113 -16.12 7.62 -15.48
N VAL A 114 -17.36 7.19 -15.24
CA VAL A 114 -17.70 6.06 -14.37
C VAL A 114 -18.27 4.95 -15.23
N GLU A 115 -17.60 3.80 -15.29
CA GLU A 115 -18.08 2.61 -15.99
C GLU A 115 -18.77 1.65 -15.00
N ASP A 116 -17.99 0.96 -14.17
CA ASP A 116 -18.51 -0.10 -13.30
C ASP A 116 -18.55 0.30 -11.82
N TRP A 117 -17.50 0.97 -11.34
CA TRP A 117 -17.29 1.24 -9.92
C TRP A 117 -16.51 2.53 -9.72
N VAL A 118 -16.64 3.08 -8.51
CA VAL A 118 -15.80 4.18 -8.03
C VAL A 118 -15.24 3.83 -6.66
N LEU A 119 -13.94 4.04 -6.50
CA LEU A 119 -13.21 3.98 -5.24
C LEU A 119 -12.95 5.38 -4.74
N VAL A 120 -13.27 5.63 -3.47
CA VAL A 120 -12.91 6.88 -2.80
C VAL A 120 -12.01 6.54 -1.61
N TYR A 121 -10.90 7.25 -1.47
CA TYR A 121 -9.95 7.07 -0.37
C TYR A 121 -9.08 8.31 -0.13
N PRO A 122 -8.56 8.58 1.09
CA PRO A 122 -7.61 9.67 1.33
C PRO A 122 -6.33 9.49 0.52
N ARG A 123 -5.68 10.59 0.11
CA ARG A 123 -4.41 10.52 -0.62
C ARG A 123 -3.37 9.64 0.10
N GLY A 124 -2.81 8.67 -0.63
CA GLY A 124 -1.81 7.74 -0.08
C GLY A 124 -2.40 6.49 0.59
N CYS A 125 -3.72 6.35 0.68
CA CYS A 125 -4.39 5.30 1.46
C CYS A 125 -5.11 4.21 0.66
N LYS A 126 -4.83 4.09 -0.65
CA LYS A 126 -5.49 3.15 -1.56
C LYS A 126 -5.53 1.72 -1.01
N ASP A 127 -4.40 1.23 -0.51
CA ASP A 127 -4.23 -0.17 -0.12
C ASP A 127 -4.69 -0.46 1.32
N VAL A 128 -5.14 0.55 2.06
CA VAL A 128 -5.40 0.43 3.52
C VAL A 128 -6.85 0.76 3.88
N ASN A 129 -7.44 1.78 3.27
CA ASN A 129 -8.72 2.31 3.73
C ASN A 129 -9.56 2.89 2.58
N PHE A 130 -10.15 2.00 1.77
CA PHE A 130 -10.99 2.36 0.64
C PHE A 130 -12.46 2.00 0.85
N LYS A 131 -13.33 2.82 0.28
CA LYS A 131 -14.77 2.54 0.17
C LYS A 131 -15.16 2.43 -1.30
N ASN A 132 -15.77 1.31 -1.64
CA ASN A 132 -16.41 1.12 -2.94
C ASN A 132 -17.76 1.81 -2.94
N LEU A 133 -17.99 2.66 -3.93
CA LEU A 133 -19.29 3.18 -4.26
C LEU A 133 -19.87 2.33 -5.39
N THR A 134 -21.02 1.72 -5.11
CA THR A 134 -21.84 1.03 -6.11
C THR A 134 -23.01 1.92 -6.45
N PHE A 135 -23.22 2.14 -7.74
CA PHE A 135 -24.30 2.96 -8.27
C PHE A 135 -25.30 2.05 -8.97
N GLU A 136 -26.59 2.25 -8.73
CA GLU A 136 -27.59 1.72 -9.66
C GLU A 136 -27.72 2.71 -10.82
N PRO A 137 -27.36 2.33 -12.06
CA PRO A 137 -27.62 3.19 -13.20
C PRO A 137 -29.14 3.37 -13.34
N LYS A 138 -29.60 4.63 -13.33
CA LYS A 138 -31.00 5.00 -13.63
C LYS A 138 -31.22 5.15 -15.13
#